data_AF-A0A483CQG8-F1
#
_entry.id   AF-A0A483CQG8-F1
#
_cell.length_a   1.000
_cell.length_b   1.000
_cell.length_c   1.000
_cell.angle_alpha   90.00
_cell.angle_beta   90.00
_cell.angle_gamma   90.00
#
_symmetry.space_group_name_H-M   'P 1'
#
loop_
_entity.id
_entity.type
_entity.pdbx_description
1 polymer ?
#
loop_
_entity_poly.entity_id
_entity_poly.type
_entity_poly.pdbx_seq_one_letter_code
_entity_poly.pdbx_strand_id
1 'polypeptide(L)'
;MPPLLLACVLLCICVVSPAAAGWAGSTGLNLPPIGGDNGNLSGNGSVFGSSGADPAPSLPAAPDPSDYDAMAAYLVEQARLSMSGSAAGAQDVMVTIYSVITDPDLADPDYLGREKVVKVDVILNSSRGTLGDTLWAYEVDATRIAETLFDGDQKGRTACVAVFFREKAGGDPLMKLVLDAKTAAVFDQSWDGTSYIRLKHWSDAAVSSRYRGVGFEDPSSAMVPGQEIVTTVAVPCDEEAFRNAVIDATADIAATASEMSIQSIDQDYGAVAASALALTTSARTYEEEFSAYDVPDSYEGLKDEFIAALDCYVDAGSAIWYGATFTDGAAIELGNEYLVEGQDALNGVLGGLNLRQVEDSTLTLQSTDLYPDALDLGEPYRFVDSREVNKISVRPRSYTSWGSYTLGTGEDAVEVRAPYGREYLFVLVEVNHIGYYGGGSSRYRTPKPTDFTLITGGDEYTPSQPSGYVRGVGSVYISDYVDKSDFSTGYLVFEVPESFDPEDTYLRAKITGIGTPIWKLSE
;
A
#
# COMPACT_ATOMS: atom_id res chain seq x y z
N MET A 1 21.83 0.81 -58.87
CA MET A 1 22.43 -0.53 -58.98
C MET A 1 23.25 -0.78 -57.72
N PRO A 2 23.12 -1.96 -57.09
CA PRO A 2 23.44 -2.23 -55.68
C PRO A 2 24.60 -3.30 -55.62
N PRO A 3 24.67 -4.29 -54.69
CA PRO A 3 24.90 -4.30 -53.21
C PRO A 3 25.91 -5.41 -52.73
N LEU A 4 25.85 -5.80 -51.43
CA LEU A 4 26.22 -7.09 -50.77
C LEU A 4 27.65 -7.21 -50.17
N LEU A 5 27.96 -7.92 -49.06
CA LEU A 5 27.38 -8.99 -48.19
C LEU A 5 27.97 -8.78 -46.75
N LEU A 6 27.28 -8.92 -45.60
CA LEU A 6 26.71 -10.09 -44.89
C LEU A 6 27.72 -11.22 -44.49
N ALA A 7 27.94 -11.40 -43.18
CA ALA A 7 28.23 -12.68 -42.49
C ALA A 7 28.08 -12.42 -40.96
N CYS A 8 27.01 -12.83 -40.26
CA CYS A 8 26.66 -14.18 -39.79
C CYS A 8 27.75 -14.88 -38.95
N VAL A 9 27.56 -14.91 -37.62
CA VAL A 9 27.97 -16.05 -36.78
C VAL A 9 26.79 -16.41 -35.87
N LEU A 10 26.05 -17.44 -36.30
CA LEU A 10 25.27 -18.32 -35.45
C LEU A 10 26.23 -19.15 -34.60
N LEU A 11 25.88 -19.40 -33.34
CA LEU A 11 26.32 -20.62 -32.65
C LEU A 11 25.16 -21.17 -31.83
N CYS A 12 24.47 -22.14 -32.44
CA CYS A 12 23.55 -23.06 -31.78
C CYS A 12 24.34 -24.04 -30.91
N ILE A 13 23.93 -24.20 -29.65
CA ILE A 13 24.08 -25.46 -28.92
C ILE A 13 22.72 -25.81 -28.32
N CYS A 14 22.01 -26.72 -28.97
CA CYS A 14 21.04 -27.63 -28.34
C CYS A 14 21.84 -28.92 -28.01
N VAL A 15 21.55 -29.80 -27.05
CA VAL A 15 20.37 -30.22 -26.28
C VAL A 15 20.95 -30.97 -25.06
N VAL A 16 20.38 -30.87 -23.85
CA VAL A 16 19.96 -32.02 -22.99
C VAL A 16 19.01 -31.48 -21.91
N SER A 17 17.75 -31.91 -21.95
CA SER A 17 16.77 -31.77 -20.85
C SER A 17 17.14 -32.62 -19.63
N PRO A 18 16.77 -32.19 -18.42
CA PRO A 18 15.97 -33.03 -17.54
C PRO A 18 14.75 -32.23 -17.05
N ALA A 19 13.53 -32.71 -17.28
CA ALA A 19 12.80 -33.58 -16.36
C ALA A 19 12.52 -32.92 -15.00
N ALA A 20 11.29 -32.41 -14.89
CA ALA A 20 10.43 -32.28 -13.70
C ALA A 20 11.06 -32.51 -12.31
N ALA A 21 11.20 -31.41 -11.58
CA ALA A 21 10.94 -31.27 -10.14
C ALA A 21 10.76 -29.75 -9.96
N GLY A 22 9.54 -29.25 -9.81
CA GLY A 22 8.93 -29.10 -8.50
C GLY A 22 9.73 -28.06 -7.72
N TRP A 23 9.14 -26.89 -7.51
CA TRP A 23 9.23 -25.99 -6.34
C TRP A 23 8.43 -24.74 -6.72
N ALA A 24 7.12 -24.81 -6.50
CA ALA A 24 6.30 -23.63 -6.30
C ALA A 24 6.66 -23.12 -4.90
N GLY A 25 7.38 -22.02 -4.83
CA GLY A 25 7.47 -21.18 -3.66
C GLY A 25 6.99 -19.81 -4.11
N SER A 26 5.70 -19.54 -3.97
CA SER A 26 5.16 -18.20 -4.05
C SER A 26 5.78 -17.41 -2.89
N THR A 27 6.78 -16.59 -3.19
CA THR A 27 7.21 -15.53 -2.28
C THR A 27 6.10 -14.48 -2.31
N GLY A 28 5.12 -14.64 -1.42
CA GLY A 28 4.10 -13.62 -1.19
C GLY A 28 4.74 -12.31 -0.72
N LEU A 29 4.01 -11.20 -0.87
CA LEU A 29 4.38 -9.93 -0.29
C LEU A 29 4.59 -10.12 1.21
N ASN A 30 5.82 -9.97 1.69
CA ASN A 30 6.16 -10.07 3.10
C ASN A 30 5.79 -8.73 3.74
N LEU A 31 4.49 -8.53 4.00
CA LEU A 31 4.04 -7.43 4.83
C LEU A 31 4.74 -7.55 6.20
N PRO A 32 5.25 -6.44 6.78
CA PRO A 32 5.91 -6.53 8.08
C PRO A 32 4.98 -7.18 9.10
N PRO A 33 5.46 -8.09 9.95
CA PRO A 33 4.66 -8.66 11.02
C PRO A 33 4.36 -7.57 12.05
N ILE A 34 3.21 -6.89 11.91
CA ILE A 34 2.74 -5.94 12.89
C ILE A 34 1.95 -6.71 13.95
N GLY A 35 2.66 -7.18 14.97
CA GLY A 35 2.10 -7.57 16.25
C GLY A 35 2.13 -9.07 16.56
N GLY A 36 3.11 -9.45 17.38
CA GLY A 36 2.97 -10.60 18.28
C GLY A 36 4.17 -11.52 18.30
N ASP A 37 5.18 -11.19 19.11
CA ASP A 37 6.03 -12.25 19.66
C ASP A 37 6.44 -11.97 21.11
N ASN A 38 5.81 -12.71 22.03
CA ASN A 38 6.16 -12.76 23.44
C ASN A 38 7.35 -13.72 23.62
N GLY A 39 8.54 -13.21 23.35
CA GLY A 39 9.82 -13.89 23.57
C GLY A 39 10.36 -13.71 24.99
N ASN A 40 10.14 -14.72 25.82
CA ASN A 40 10.62 -14.88 27.20
C ASN A 40 12.17 -14.77 27.30
N LEU A 41 12.69 -13.72 27.94
CA LEU A 41 14.09 -13.64 28.38
C LEU A 41 14.17 -13.67 29.91
N SER A 42 14.57 -14.82 30.43
CA SER A 42 14.87 -15.05 31.84
C SER A 42 16.20 -14.38 32.26
N GLY A 43 16.13 -13.55 33.31
CA GLY A 43 17.13 -13.51 34.38
C GLY A 43 18.28 -12.51 34.29
N ASN A 44 18.10 -11.32 34.90
CA ASN A 44 18.80 -10.90 36.13
C ASN A 44 18.58 -9.41 36.46
N GLY A 45 17.99 -9.15 37.62
CA GLY A 45 18.58 -8.22 38.60
C GLY A 45 18.44 -6.70 38.42
N SER A 46 17.26 -6.19 38.79
CA SER A 46 17.09 -5.14 39.81
C SER A 46 17.19 -3.64 39.46
N VAL A 47 16.26 -2.93 40.11
CA VAL A 47 16.20 -1.49 40.45
C VAL A 47 15.77 -0.56 39.32
N PHE A 48 14.46 -0.32 39.16
CA PHE A 48 13.79 0.98 39.20
C PHE A 48 12.28 0.76 38.92
N GLY A 49 11.43 1.54 39.59
CA GLY A 49 10.02 1.22 39.86
C GLY A 49 9.11 1.05 38.64
N SER A 50 8.26 0.03 38.70
CA SER A 50 7.17 -0.22 37.75
C SER A 50 6.06 0.81 37.93
N SER A 51 5.97 1.78 37.02
CA SER A 51 4.66 2.37 36.68
C SER A 51 3.93 1.36 35.81
N GLY A 52 2.82 0.82 36.30
CA GLY A 52 2.05 -0.22 35.62
C GLY A 52 1.62 0.24 34.22
N ALA A 53 2.02 -0.53 33.20
CA ALA A 53 1.24 -0.61 31.98
C ALA A 53 -0.08 -1.28 32.34
N ASP A 54 -1.20 -0.67 31.99
CA ASP A 54 -2.50 -1.33 32.09
C ASP A 54 -2.44 -2.64 31.29
N PRO A 55 -2.93 -3.77 31.84
CA PRO A 55 -2.95 -5.02 31.10
C PRO A 55 -3.82 -4.87 29.86
N ALA A 56 -3.36 -5.40 28.73
CA ALA A 56 -4.15 -5.52 27.52
C ALA A 56 -5.53 -6.13 27.87
N PRO A 57 -6.63 -5.61 27.29
CA PRO A 57 -7.97 -6.09 27.62
C PRO A 57 -8.06 -7.59 27.35
N SER A 58 -8.28 -8.39 28.40
CA SER A 58 -8.48 -9.83 28.27
C SER A 58 -9.89 -10.11 27.77
N LEU A 59 -10.02 -10.87 26.69
CA LEU A 59 -11.31 -11.37 26.21
C LEU A 59 -12.09 -12.06 27.34
N PRO A 60 -13.40 -11.84 27.46
CA PRO A 60 -14.24 -12.61 28.37
C PRO A 60 -14.26 -14.10 27.98
N ALA A 61 -14.70 -14.96 28.89
CA ALA A 61 -14.89 -16.39 28.57
C ALA A 61 -15.91 -16.55 27.43
N ALA A 62 -15.67 -17.52 26.55
CA ALA A 62 -16.57 -17.81 25.43
C ALA A 62 -17.99 -18.13 25.94
N PRO A 63 -19.04 -17.54 25.34
CA PRO A 63 -20.42 -17.79 25.71
C PRO A 63 -20.89 -19.19 25.27
N ASP A 64 -22.11 -19.56 25.64
CA ASP A 64 -22.74 -20.80 25.17
C ASP A 64 -22.94 -20.73 23.63
N PRO A 65 -22.42 -21.68 22.83
CA PRO A 65 -22.60 -21.68 21.37
C PRO A 65 -24.06 -21.73 20.90
N SER A 66 -24.99 -22.16 21.76
CA SER A 66 -26.43 -22.15 21.45
C SER A 66 -27.03 -20.74 21.51
N ASP A 67 -26.46 -19.84 22.32
CA ASP A 67 -26.80 -18.42 22.35
C ASP A 67 -26.07 -17.69 21.22
N TYR A 68 -26.72 -17.69 20.05
CA TYR A 68 -26.18 -17.05 18.84
C TYR A 68 -25.79 -15.60 19.10
N ASP A 69 -26.63 -14.86 19.83
CA ASP A 69 -26.47 -13.41 19.92
C ASP A 69 -25.21 -13.07 20.73
N ALA A 70 -25.02 -13.76 21.86
CA ALA A 70 -23.80 -13.64 22.65
C ALA A 70 -22.56 -14.17 21.89
N MET A 71 -22.69 -15.30 21.19
CA MET A 71 -21.59 -15.90 20.45
C MET A 71 -21.13 -15.04 19.27
N ALA A 72 -22.05 -14.50 18.48
CA ALA A 72 -21.70 -13.61 17.37
C ALA A 72 -21.00 -12.33 17.86
N ALA A 73 -21.48 -11.73 18.96
CA ALA A 73 -20.81 -10.57 19.56
C ALA A 73 -19.39 -10.92 20.05
N TYR A 74 -19.22 -12.10 20.65
CA TYR A 74 -17.92 -12.60 21.11
C TYR A 74 -16.94 -12.82 19.94
N LEU A 75 -17.39 -13.44 18.85
CA LEU A 75 -16.59 -13.72 17.67
C LEU A 75 -16.14 -12.43 16.96
N VAL A 76 -17.03 -11.43 16.85
CA VAL A 76 -16.67 -10.12 16.28
C VAL A 76 -15.64 -9.40 17.17
N GLU A 77 -15.74 -9.51 18.50
CA GLU A 77 -14.73 -8.93 19.40
C GLU A 77 -13.39 -9.67 19.30
N GLN A 78 -13.38 -10.98 19.03
CA GLN A 78 -12.15 -11.69 18.68
C GLN A 78 -11.56 -11.17 17.37
N ALA A 79 -12.37 -11.06 16.31
CA ALA A 79 -11.94 -10.53 15.02
C ALA A 79 -11.33 -9.13 15.17
N ARG A 80 -11.95 -8.28 16.01
CA ARG A 80 -11.47 -6.93 16.33
C ARG A 80 -10.03 -6.92 16.84
N LEU A 81 -9.63 -7.90 17.64
CA LEU A 81 -8.27 -7.98 18.19
C LEU A 81 -7.23 -8.38 17.14
N SER A 82 -7.65 -8.94 16.02
CA SER A 82 -6.80 -9.29 14.87
C SER A 82 -6.91 -8.30 13.69
N MET A 83 -7.72 -7.25 13.81
CA MET A 83 -7.85 -6.25 12.75
C MET A 83 -6.54 -5.50 12.54
N SER A 84 -6.13 -5.41 11.27
CA SER A 84 -4.88 -4.79 10.84
C SER A 84 -5.09 -3.72 9.77
N GLY A 85 -6.31 -3.63 9.23
CA GLY A 85 -6.68 -2.64 8.22
C GLY A 85 -7.23 -1.35 8.83
N SER A 86 -8.28 -0.81 8.23
CA SER A 86 -8.83 0.52 8.58
C SER A 86 -9.43 0.57 9.98
N ALA A 87 -9.84 -0.58 10.53
CA ALA A 87 -10.37 -0.74 11.86
C ALA A 87 -9.30 -1.03 12.92
N ALA A 88 -8.01 -1.08 12.55
CA ALA A 88 -6.93 -1.16 13.52
C ALA A 88 -7.02 0.03 14.51
N GLY A 89 -7.23 -0.28 15.79
CA GLY A 89 -7.45 0.74 16.81
C GLY A 89 -8.77 1.50 16.70
N ALA A 90 -9.80 0.90 16.08
CA ALA A 90 -11.16 1.46 16.04
C ALA A 90 -11.64 1.89 17.43
N GLN A 91 -12.28 3.06 17.48
CA GLN A 91 -12.78 3.66 18.72
C GLN A 91 -13.85 2.78 19.36
N ASP A 92 -14.71 2.20 18.53
CA ASP A 92 -15.80 1.34 18.96
C ASP A 92 -16.20 0.37 17.85
N VAL A 93 -16.74 -0.78 18.23
CA VAL A 93 -17.30 -1.80 17.34
C VAL A 93 -18.62 -2.27 17.94
N MET A 94 -19.72 -1.95 17.27
CA MET A 94 -21.06 -2.28 17.75
C MET A 94 -21.67 -3.40 16.92
N VAL A 95 -22.12 -4.46 17.58
CA VAL A 95 -22.81 -5.59 16.94
C VAL A 95 -24.30 -5.50 17.20
N THR A 96 -25.09 -5.54 16.13
CA THR A 96 -26.56 -5.63 16.20
C THR A 96 -27.03 -6.84 15.42
N ILE A 97 -27.90 -7.65 16.02
CA ILE A 97 -28.36 -8.90 15.44
C ILE A 97 -29.85 -8.82 15.17
N TYR A 98 -30.24 -9.23 13.96
CA TYR A 98 -31.62 -9.24 13.51
C TYR A 98 -32.05 -10.67 13.22
N SER A 99 -33.32 -10.98 13.50
CA SER A 99 -33.93 -12.24 13.07
C SER A 99 -34.58 -12.04 11.71
N VAL A 100 -34.37 -12.97 10.78
CA VAL A 100 -34.99 -12.94 9.46
C VAL A 100 -36.14 -13.94 9.35
N ILE A 101 -37.01 -13.70 8.36
CA ILE A 101 -38.07 -14.63 8.02
C ILE A 101 -37.42 -15.85 7.35
N THR A 102 -37.67 -17.04 7.88
CA THR A 102 -37.12 -18.31 7.40
C THR A 102 -38.12 -19.14 6.58
N ASP A 103 -39.35 -18.65 6.45
CA ASP A 103 -40.39 -19.28 5.64
C ASP A 103 -39.93 -19.31 4.16
N PRO A 104 -39.83 -20.49 3.52
CA PRO A 104 -39.31 -20.60 2.16
C PRO A 104 -40.07 -19.79 1.11
N ASP A 105 -41.35 -19.47 1.34
CA ASP A 105 -42.17 -18.71 0.40
C ASP A 105 -41.98 -17.18 0.56
N LEU A 106 -41.39 -16.73 1.68
CA LEU A 106 -41.25 -15.32 2.05
C LEU A 106 -39.80 -14.88 2.30
N ALA A 107 -38.91 -15.82 2.59
CA ALA A 107 -37.50 -15.56 2.80
C ALA A 107 -36.83 -15.18 1.48
N ASP A 108 -35.78 -14.37 1.59
CA ASP A 108 -34.84 -14.24 0.50
C ASP A 108 -34.27 -15.65 0.18
N PRO A 109 -34.32 -16.11 -1.08
CA PRO A 109 -33.74 -17.39 -1.48
C PRO A 109 -32.29 -17.56 -1.03
N ASP A 110 -31.54 -16.45 -0.97
CA ASP A 110 -30.13 -16.45 -0.62
C ASP A 110 -29.91 -16.67 0.90
N TYR A 111 -30.96 -16.53 1.73
CA TYR A 111 -30.94 -16.76 3.18
C TYR A 111 -31.55 -18.10 3.62
N LEU A 112 -32.03 -18.94 2.68
CA LEU A 112 -32.88 -20.09 3.00
C LEU A 112 -32.31 -21.01 4.10
N GLY A 113 -33.08 -21.16 5.17
CA GLY A 113 -32.76 -21.99 6.33
C GLY A 113 -31.88 -21.32 7.40
N ARG A 114 -31.47 -20.06 7.20
CA ARG A 114 -30.64 -19.30 8.14
C ARG A 114 -31.45 -18.17 8.77
N GLU A 115 -31.31 -18.00 10.08
CA GLU A 115 -32.28 -17.22 10.87
C GLU A 115 -31.77 -15.86 11.34
N LYS A 116 -30.47 -15.56 11.18
CA LYS A 116 -29.82 -14.38 11.75
C LYS A 116 -29.08 -13.52 10.74
N VAL A 117 -29.22 -12.21 10.86
CA VAL A 117 -28.39 -11.22 10.17
C VAL A 117 -27.55 -10.48 11.21
N VAL A 118 -26.26 -10.36 10.96
CA VAL A 118 -25.32 -9.66 11.85
C VAL A 118 -24.91 -8.36 11.19
N LYS A 119 -25.21 -7.24 11.86
CA LYS A 119 -24.74 -5.92 11.48
C LYS A 119 -23.62 -5.50 12.41
N VAL A 120 -22.49 -5.10 11.84
CA VAL A 120 -21.34 -4.59 12.58
C VAL A 120 -21.09 -3.14 12.17
N ASP A 121 -21.22 -2.21 13.11
CA ASP A 121 -20.84 -0.81 12.92
C ASP A 121 -19.45 -0.58 13.55
N VAL A 122 -18.45 -0.32 12.70
CA VAL A 122 -17.08 -0.01 13.11
C VAL A 122 -16.90 1.51 13.11
N ILE A 123 -16.58 2.07 14.28
CA ILE A 123 -16.28 3.49 14.43
C ILE A 123 -14.77 3.70 14.33
N LEU A 124 -14.35 4.22 13.18
CA LEU A 124 -12.95 4.37 12.80
C LEU A 124 -12.23 5.36 13.71
N ASN A 125 -10.93 5.15 13.88
CA ASN A 125 -10.05 6.16 14.45
C ASN A 125 -9.84 7.32 13.44
N SER A 126 -9.70 8.54 13.94
CA SER A 126 -9.48 9.74 13.13
C SER A 126 -8.08 9.82 12.53
N SER A 127 -7.08 9.18 13.14
CA SER A 127 -5.73 9.09 12.59
C SER A 127 -5.49 7.70 12.00
N ARG A 128 -5.40 7.61 10.68
CA ARG A 128 -5.02 6.40 9.94
C ARG A 128 -3.79 6.72 9.09
N GLY A 129 -2.87 5.76 8.96
CA GLY A 129 -1.77 5.87 8.00
C GLY A 129 -2.25 5.68 6.57
N THR A 130 -1.38 5.89 5.60
CA THR A 130 -1.68 5.79 4.16
C THR A 130 -2.32 4.44 3.79
N LEU A 131 -1.77 3.33 4.29
CA LEU A 131 -2.31 1.99 4.04
C LEU A 131 -3.68 1.77 4.69
N GLY A 132 -3.90 2.32 5.89
CA GLY A 132 -5.17 2.20 6.63
C GLY A 132 -6.34 2.97 6.02
N ASP A 133 -6.10 3.81 5.00
CA ASP A 133 -7.13 4.51 4.23
C ASP A 133 -7.33 3.91 2.83
N THR A 134 -6.85 2.68 2.57
CA THR A 134 -7.02 1.97 1.29
C THR A 134 -8.28 1.10 1.27
N LEU A 135 -8.77 0.74 0.08
CA LEU A 135 -9.89 -0.20 -0.11
C LEU A 135 -9.60 -1.55 0.57
N TRP A 136 -8.40 -2.09 0.29
CA TRP A 136 -7.82 -3.28 0.90
C TRP A 136 -7.99 -3.31 2.42
N ALA A 137 -7.66 -2.20 3.10
CA ALA A 137 -7.68 -2.14 4.55
C ALA A 137 -9.11 -2.27 5.12
N TYR A 138 -10.13 -1.81 4.41
CA TYR A 138 -11.52 -2.04 4.83
C TYR A 138 -11.95 -3.48 4.56
N GLU A 139 -11.54 -4.04 3.43
CA GLU A 139 -11.93 -5.37 2.98
C GLU A 139 -11.32 -6.47 3.83
N VAL A 140 -10.04 -6.33 4.22
CA VAL A 140 -9.38 -7.26 5.15
C VAL A 140 -10.16 -7.35 6.45
N ASP A 141 -10.45 -6.21 7.08
CA ASP A 141 -11.14 -6.21 8.38
C ASP A 141 -12.59 -6.70 8.27
N ALA A 142 -13.29 -6.34 7.19
CA ALA A 142 -14.63 -6.87 6.93
C ALA A 142 -14.62 -8.37 6.65
N THR A 143 -13.62 -8.87 5.92
CA THR A 143 -13.47 -10.29 5.63
C THR A 143 -13.21 -11.06 6.92
N ARG A 144 -12.35 -10.57 7.82
CA ARG A 144 -12.12 -11.20 9.13
C ARG A 144 -13.40 -11.28 9.96
N ILE A 145 -14.21 -10.22 9.97
CA ILE A 145 -15.51 -10.25 10.64
C ILE A 145 -16.40 -11.34 10.01
N ALA A 146 -16.51 -11.36 8.68
CA ALA A 146 -17.37 -12.32 7.97
C ALA A 146 -16.91 -13.78 8.18
N GLU A 147 -15.60 -14.02 8.11
CA GLU A 147 -14.95 -15.32 8.30
C GLU A 147 -15.32 -15.92 9.65
N THR A 148 -15.26 -15.16 10.76
CA THR A 148 -15.63 -15.68 12.08
C THR A 148 -17.07 -16.20 12.16
N LEU A 149 -17.97 -15.72 11.29
CA LEU A 149 -19.39 -16.08 11.29
C LEU A 149 -19.75 -17.12 10.20
N PHE A 150 -18.94 -17.25 9.15
CA PHE A 150 -19.16 -18.15 8.01
C PHE A 150 -18.21 -19.35 7.93
N ASP A 151 -17.09 -19.35 8.63
CA ASP A 151 -16.15 -20.49 8.72
C ASP A 151 -16.32 -21.30 10.03
N GLY A 152 -17.25 -20.91 10.90
CA GLY A 152 -17.44 -21.52 12.22
C GLY A 152 -18.81 -22.19 12.44
N ASP A 153 -19.05 -22.58 13.70
CA ASP A 153 -20.30 -23.23 14.16
C ASP A 153 -21.57 -22.40 13.88
N GLN A 154 -21.43 -21.09 13.68
CA GLN A 154 -22.55 -20.19 13.43
C GLN A 154 -22.97 -20.14 11.94
N LYS A 155 -22.16 -20.67 11.01
CA LYS A 155 -22.38 -20.64 9.56
C LYS A 155 -23.80 -21.04 9.15
N GLY A 156 -24.33 -22.12 9.74
CA GLY A 156 -25.66 -22.64 9.44
C GLY A 156 -26.83 -21.75 9.91
N ARG A 157 -26.56 -20.72 10.71
CA ARG A 157 -27.55 -19.80 11.27
C ARG A 157 -27.38 -18.37 10.74
N THR A 158 -26.18 -18.00 10.29
CA THR A 158 -25.84 -16.70 9.72
C THR A 158 -26.34 -16.58 8.27
N ALA A 159 -27.39 -15.79 8.05
CA ALA A 159 -27.93 -15.47 6.73
C ALA A 159 -27.10 -14.40 6.01
N CYS A 160 -26.62 -13.39 6.73
CA CYS A 160 -25.88 -12.28 6.15
C CYS A 160 -25.06 -11.55 7.23
N VAL A 161 -23.89 -11.05 6.82
CA VAL A 161 -23.02 -10.17 7.61
C VAL A 161 -22.89 -8.84 6.87
N ALA A 162 -23.24 -7.75 7.54
CA ALA A 162 -23.15 -6.39 6.99
C ALA A 162 -22.23 -5.53 7.86
N VAL A 163 -21.09 -5.13 7.32
CA VAL A 163 -20.07 -4.33 7.99
C VAL A 163 -20.16 -2.88 7.48
N PHE A 164 -20.24 -1.94 8.42
CA PHE A 164 -20.36 -0.52 8.15
C PHE A 164 -19.22 0.23 8.84
N PHE A 165 -18.35 0.85 8.05
CA PHE A 165 -17.27 1.69 8.57
C PHE A 165 -17.72 3.14 8.62
N ARG A 166 -17.65 3.76 9.80
CA ARG A 166 -18.14 5.12 10.05
C ARG A 166 -17.08 5.94 10.77
N GLU A 167 -17.03 7.23 10.48
CA GLU A 167 -16.18 8.17 11.22
C GLU A 167 -16.78 8.56 12.59
N LYS A 168 -18.10 8.40 12.75
CA LYS A 168 -18.81 8.70 13.98
C LYS A 168 -20.03 7.81 14.15
N ALA A 169 -20.37 7.49 15.39
CA ALA A 169 -21.57 6.72 15.72
C ALA A 169 -22.83 7.37 15.13
N GLY A 170 -23.63 6.56 14.42
CA GLY A 170 -24.86 7.00 13.77
C GLY A 170 -24.70 7.94 12.55
N GLY A 171 -23.47 8.27 12.12
CA GLY A 171 -23.22 9.00 10.87
C GLY A 171 -23.25 8.08 9.64
N ASP A 172 -23.38 8.62 8.43
CA ASP A 172 -23.36 7.82 7.21
C ASP A 172 -22.05 7.03 7.07
N PRO A 173 -22.11 5.78 6.58
CA PRO A 173 -20.91 4.97 6.42
C PRO A 173 -20.00 5.57 5.34
N LEU A 174 -18.69 5.49 5.56
CA LEU A 174 -17.69 5.68 4.50
C LEU A 174 -17.67 4.49 3.57
N MET A 175 -17.79 3.28 4.12
CA MET A 175 -17.88 2.05 3.36
C MET A 175 -18.90 1.09 4.00
N LYS A 176 -19.65 0.41 3.15
CA LYS A 176 -20.58 -0.66 3.50
C LYS A 176 -20.19 -1.88 2.69
N LEU A 177 -20.01 -3.01 3.37
CA LEU A 177 -19.70 -4.30 2.78
C LEU A 177 -20.68 -5.34 3.32
N VAL A 178 -21.37 -6.06 2.45
CA VAL A 178 -22.39 -7.04 2.81
C VAL A 178 -22.09 -8.37 2.14
N LEU A 179 -22.01 -9.42 2.94
CA LEU A 179 -21.81 -10.78 2.47
C LEU A 179 -22.98 -11.64 2.93
N ASP A 180 -23.78 -12.10 1.98
CA ASP A 180 -24.82 -13.08 2.24
C ASP A 180 -24.26 -14.50 2.28
N ALA A 181 -25.11 -15.38 2.77
CA ALA A 181 -24.91 -16.80 2.93
C ALA A 181 -24.51 -17.58 1.66
N LYS A 182 -25.01 -17.16 0.50
CA LYS A 182 -24.80 -17.81 -0.80
C LYS A 182 -23.48 -17.35 -1.40
N THR A 183 -23.21 -16.04 -1.39
CA THR A 183 -21.93 -15.48 -1.84
C THR A 183 -20.78 -15.95 -0.94
N ALA A 184 -20.98 -16.01 0.39
CA ALA A 184 -20.00 -16.59 1.30
C ALA A 184 -19.63 -18.04 0.96
N ALA A 185 -20.60 -18.84 0.49
CA ALA A 185 -20.36 -20.25 0.16
C ALA A 185 -19.41 -20.44 -1.03
N VAL A 186 -19.25 -19.42 -1.88
CA VAL A 186 -18.30 -19.41 -3.00
C VAL A 186 -16.85 -19.38 -2.51
N PHE A 187 -16.62 -18.96 -1.26
CA PHE A 187 -15.31 -18.85 -0.61
C PHE A 187 -15.03 -19.96 0.42
N ASP A 188 -15.86 -21.01 0.49
CA ASP A 188 -15.78 -22.07 1.51
C ASP A 188 -14.42 -22.79 1.63
N GLN A 189 -13.56 -22.68 0.62
CA GLN A 189 -12.22 -23.29 0.61
C GLN A 189 -11.08 -22.26 0.78
N SER A 190 -11.42 -20.98 0.93
CA SER A 190 -10.49 -19.85 0.90
C SER A 190 -10.38 -19.12 2.25
N TRP A 191 -11.17 -19.52 3.26
CA TRP A 191 -11.04 -19.01 4.64
C TRP A 191 -9.74 -19.53 5.27
N ASP A 192 -8.73 -18.67 5.35
CA ASP A 192 -7.38 -19.01 5.81
C ASP A 192 -6.83 -18.04 6.87
N GLY A 193 -7.62 -17.06 7.31
CA GLY A 193 -7.21 -16.02 8.25
C GLY A 193 -6.22 -15.00 7.71
N THR A 194 -5.84 -15.05 6.42
CA THR A 194 -4.83 -14.18 5.79
C THR A 194 -5.31 -13.48 4.51
N SER A 195 -6.13 -14.15 3.71
CA SER A 195 -6.70 -13.63 2.47
C SER A 195 -7.93 -12.76 2.73
N TYR A 196 -8.36 -11.96 1.74
CA TYR A 196 -9.52 -11.07 1.85
C TYR A 196 -10.43 -11.09 0.61
N ILE A 197 -11.70 -10.71 0.78
CA ILE A 197 -12.67 -10.60 -0.33
C ILE A 197 -12.61 -9.19 -0.92
N ARG A 198 -12.30 -9.09 -2.22
CA ARG A 198 -12.31 -7.84 -3.00
C ARG A 198 -13.70 -7.22 -3.11
N LEU A 199 -13.78 -5.90 -3.27
CA LEU A 199 -15.02 -5.10 -3.29
C LEU A 199 -16.07 -5.70 -4.22
N LYS A 200 -15.65 -6.07 -5.43
CA LYS A 200 -16.51 -6.60 -6.50
C LYS A 200 -17.13 -7.96 -6.17
N HIS A 201 -16.57 -8.69 -5.20
CA HIS A 201 -17.04 -10.02 -4.80
C HIS A 201 -17.94 -10.02 -3.56
N TRP A 202 -18.18 -8.85 -2.95
CA TRP A 202 -19.19 -8.72 -1.91
C TRP A 202 -20.60 -8.75 -2.52
N SER A 203 -21.57 -9.35 -1.83
CA SER A 203 -22.97 -9.42 -2.29
C SER A 203 -23.59 -8.04 -2.54
N ASP A 204 -23.21 -7.07 -1.71
CA ASP A 204 -23.59 -5.67 -1.86
C ASP A 204 -22.50 -4.81 -1.19
N ALA A 205 -21.92 -3.90 -1.97
CA ALA A 205 -20.90 -2.99 -1.53
C ALA A 205 -21.27 -1.55 -1.90
N ALA A 206 -21.00 -0.61 -0.99
CA ALA A 206 -21.17 0.81 -1.27
C ALA A 206 -20.01 1.60 -0.68
N VAL A 207 -19.33 2.34 -1.55
CA VAL A 207 -18.29 3.30 -1.19
C VAL A 207 -18.89 4.70 -1.22
N SER A 208 -18.76 5.43 -0.11
CA SER A 208 -19.29 6.79 -0.02
C SER A 208 -18.57 7.72 -1.00
N SER A 209 -19.29 8.67 -1.61
CA SER A 209 -18.66 9.78 -2.35
C SER A 209 -17.78 10.69 -1.48
N ARG A 210 -17.81 10.51 -0.15
CA ARG A 210 -16.90 11.15 0.82
C ARG A 210 -15.61 10.37 1.04
N TYR A 211 -15.53 9.12 0.60
CA TYR A 211 -14.28 8.38 0.61
C TYR A 211 -13.25 9.14 -0.22
N ARG A 212 -12.10 9.39 0.38
CA ARG A 212 -10.94 10.06 -0.23
C ARG A 212 -9.71 9.16 -0.22
N GLY A 213 -9.90 7.94 0.27
CA GLY A 213 -8.87 6.94 0.36
C GLY A 213 -8.52 6.37 -1.00
N VAL A 214 -7.51 5.51 -0.98
CA VAL A 214 -6.88 4.99 -2.18
C VAL A 214 -7.55 3.68 -2.60
N GLY A 215 -7.86 3.53 -3.88
CA GLY A 215 -8.47 2.32 -4.45
C GLY A 215 -7.56 1.09 -4.47
N PHE A 216 -6.48 1.05 -3.69
CA PHE A 216 -5.54 -0.06 -3.64
C PHE A 216 -6.19 -1.33 -3.09
N GLU A 217 -5.93 -2.44 -3.77
CA GLU A 217 -6.24 -3.82 -3.39
C GLU A 217 -4.96 -4.65 -3.52
N ASP A 218 -4.50 -5.32 -2.46
CA ASP A 218 -3.33 -6.19 -2.56
C ASP A 218 -3.67 -7.45 -3.40
N PRO A 219 -3.12 -7.61 -4.61
CA PRO A 219 -3.48 -8.73 -5.46
C PRO A 219 -3.01 -10.07 -4.89
N SER A 220 -1.94 -10.10 -4.09
CA SER A 220 -1.36 -11.33 -3.55
C SER A 220 -2.17 -11.99 -2.44
N SER A 221 -3.01 -11.20 -1.75
CA SER A 221 -3.83 -11.65 -0.63
C SER A 221 -5.32 -11.74 -0.99
N ALA A 222 -5.68 -11.52 -2.25
CA ALA A 222 -7.07 -11.53 -2.69
C ALA A 222 -7.61 -12.96 -2.82
N MET A 223 -8.79 -13.21 -2.25
CA MET A 223 -9.51 -14.48 -2.44
C MET A 223 -10.06 -14.59 -3.85
N VAL A 224 -9.82 -15.74 -4.47
CA VAL A 224 -10.45 -16.11 -5.75
C VAL A 224 -11.76 -16.84 -5.46
N PRO A 225 -12.90 -16.37 -5.98
CA PRO A 225 -14.17 -17.05 -5.81
C PRO A 225 -14.17 -18.40 -6.56
N GLY A 226 -14.71 -19.45 -5.96
CA GLY A 226 -14.81 -20.77 -6.61
C GLY A 226 -15.82 -20.85 -7.77
N GLN A 227 -16.67 -19.83 -7.92
CA GLN A 227 -17.69 -19.67 -8.96
C GLN A 227 -17.92 -18.18 -9.23
N GLU A 228 -18.27 -17.82 -10.46
CA GLU A 228 -18.60 -16.43 -10.79
C GLU A 228 -19.85 -15.94 -10.02
N ILE A 229 -19.73 -14.72 -9.51
CA ILE A 229 -20.80 -14.01 -8.79
C ILE A 229 -21.50 -13.13 -9.83
N VAL A 230 -22.61 -13.62 -10.39
CA VAL A 230 -23.32 -12.90 -11.47
C VAL A 230 -24.19 -11.79 -10.89
N THR A 231 -23.81 -10.54 -11.14
CA THR A 231 -24.58 -9.36 -10.73
C THR A 231 -24.56 -8.29 -11.82
N THR A 232 -25.43 -8.36 -12.83
CA THR A 232 -25.68 -7.15 -13.66
C THR A 232 -26.98 -7.18 -14.45
N VAL A 233 -27.47 -5.96 -14.69
CA VAL A 233 -28.52 -5.63 -15.66
C VAL A 233 -27.85 -5.50 -17.03
N ALA A 234 -28.27 -6.32 -17.98
CA ALA A 234 -27.77 -6.34 -19.35
C ALA A 234 -28.05 -5.02 -20.12
N VAL A 235 -27.00 -4.42 -20.68
CA VAL A 235 -27.02 -3.28 -21.58
C VAL A 235 -26.76 -3.79 -23.00
N PRO A 236 -27.73 -3.70 -23.94
CA PRO A 236 -27.53 -4.17 -25.31
C PRO A 236 -26.34 -3.47 -25.98
N CYS A 237 -25.39 -4.24 -26.49
CA CYS A 237 -24.17 -3.75 -27.14
C CYS A 237 -23.96 -4.48 -28.47
N ASP A 238 -24.00 -3.75 -29.58
CA ASP A 238 -23.73 -4.34 -30.90
C ASP A 238 -22.23 -4.50 -31.16
N GLU A 239 -21.88 -5.23 -32.23
CA GLU A 239 -20.49 -5.52 -32.58
C GLU A 239 -19.64 -4.25 -32.81
N GLU A 240 -20.19 -3.23 -33.47
CA GLU A 240 -19.45 -2.02 -33.79
C GLU A 240 -19.21 -1.18 -32.53
N ALA A 241 -20.23 -1.08 -31.67
CA ALA A 241 -20.14 -0.45 -30.36
C ALA A 241 -19.11 -1.15 -29.47
N PHE A 242 -19.16 -2.49 -29.37
CA PHE A 242 -18.20 -3.28 -28.59
C PHE A 242 -16.76 -3.05 -29.06
N ARG A 243 -16.52 -3.15 -30.38
CA ARG A 243 -15.19 -2.90 -30.96
C ARG A 243 -14.67 -1.50 -30.66
N ASN A 244 -15.51 -0.48 -30.79
CA ASN A 244 -15.11 0.90 -30.53
C ASN A 244 -14.80 1.12 -29.05
N ALA A 245 -15.62 0.57 -28.15
CA ALA A 245 -15.37 0.62 -26.71
C ALA A 245 -14.04 -0.05 -26.35
N VAL A 246 -13.73 -1.22 -26.93
CA VAL A 246 -12.44 -1.91 -26.72
C VAL A 246 -11.27 -1.04 -27.18
N ILE A 247 -11.38 -0.38 -28.33
CA ILE A 247 -10.34 0.52 -28.85
C ILE A 247 -10.09 1.68 -27.89
N ASP A 248 -11.15 2.34 -27.43
CA ASP A 248 -11.06 3.52 -26.57
C ASP A 248 -10.45 3.15 -25.21
N ALA A 249 -10.93 2.06 -24.59
CA ALA A 249 -10.39 1.57 -23.31
C ALA A 249 -8.92 1.12 -23.44
N THR A 250 -8.58 0.39 -24.51
CA THR A 250 -7.19 -0.01 -24.80
C THR A 250 -6.26 1.19 -24.89
N ALA A 251 -6.70 2.26 -25.58
CA ALA A 251 -5.90 3.45 -25.77
C ALA A 251 -5.65 4.19 -24.45
N ASP A 252 -6.65 4.29 -23.58
CA ASP A 252 -6.54 4.93 -22.26
C ASP A 252 -5.58 4.16 -21.33
N ILE A 253 -5.74 2.83 -21.26
CA ILE A 253 -4.89 1.95 -20.47
C ILE A 253 -3.42 2.02 -20.94
N ALA A 254 -3.19 1.90 -22.24
CA ALA A 254 -1.84 1.94 -22.81
C ALA A 254 -1.18 3.31 -22.62
N ALA A 255 -1.94 4.41 -22.73
CA ALA A 255 -1.43 5.76 -22.48
C ALA A 255 -0.99 5.93 -21.03
N THR A 256 -1.80 5.48 -20.06
CA THR A 256 -1.50 5.58 -18.63
C THR A 256 -0.28 4.74 -18.24
N ALA A 257 -0.19 3.51 -18.75
CA ALA A 257 0.97 2.65 -18.50
C ALA A 257 2.27 3.19 -19.12
N SER A 258 2.19 3.79 -20.32
CA SER A 258 3.35 4.42 -20.95
C SER A 258 3.83 5.66 -20.18
N GLU A 259 2.90 6.47 -19.67
CA GLU A 259 3.19 7.63 -18.83
C GLU A 259 3.87 7.22 -17.52
N MET A 260 3.39 6.15 -16.86
CA MET A 260 4.08 5.56 -15.68
C MET A 260 5.52 5.18 -15.99
N SER A 261 5.76 4.54 -17.13
CA SER A 261 7.11 4.13 -17.53
C SER A 261 8.04 5.33 -17.71
N ILE A 262 7.57 6.39 -18.37
CA ILE A 262 8.33 7.65 -18.52
C ILE A 262 8.64 8.27 -17.15
N GLN A 263 7.65 8.35 -16.26
CA GLN A 263 7.81 8.90 -14.90
C GLN A 263 8.81 8.09 -14.06
N SER A 264 8.84 6.77 -14.24
CA SER A 264 9.82 5.90 -13.57
C SER A 264 11.26 6.17 -14.04
N ILE A 265 11.46 6.47 -15.34
CA ILE A 265 12.78 6.85 -15.89
C ILE A 265 13.24 8.18 -15.27
N ASP A 266 12.32 9.12 -15.06
CA ASP A 266 12.59 10.41 -14.41
C ASP A 266 12.71 10.30 -12.88
N GLN A 267 12.56 9.10 -12.30
CA GLN A 267 12.56 8.82 -10.86
C GLN A 267 11.49 9.61 -10.07
N ASP A 268 10.40 10.01 -10.73
CA ASP A 268 9.26 10.68 -10.09
C ASP A 268 8.23 9.64 -9.61
N TYR A 269 8.60 8.89 -8.56
CA TYR A 269 7.74 7.82 -8.03
C TYR A 269 6.46 8.32 -7.37
N GLY A 270 6.39 9.61 -7.00
CA GLY A 270 5.13 10.24 -6.61
C GLY A 270 4.15 10.34 -7.79
N ALA A 271 4.66 10.70 -8.98
CA ALA A 271 3.88 10.67 -10.21
C ALA A 271 3.54 9.24 -10.64
N VAL A 272 4.48 8.29 -10.53
CA VAL A 272 4.22 6.86 -10.80
C VAL A 272 3.08 6.35 -9.94
N ALA A 273 3.09 6.60 -8.63
CA ALA A 273 2.01 6.19 -7.72
C ALA A 273 0.66 6.81 -8.14
N ALA A 274 0.63 8.09 -8.52
CA ALA A 274 -0.60 8.73 -9.00
C ALA A 274 -1.14 8.12 -10.29
N SER A 275 -0.27 7.82 -11.25
CA SER A 275 -0.62 7.18 -12.52
C SER A 275 -1.04 5.72 -12.33
N ALA A 276 -0.44 5.00 -11.38
CA ALA A 276 -0.84 3.64 -11.02
C ALA A 276 -2.26 3.59 -10.46
N LEU A 277 -2.66 4.58 -9.64
CA LEU A 277 -4.04 4.73 -9.20
C LEU A 277 -5.01 5.10 -10.31
N ALA A 278 -4.58 5.94 -11.25
CA ALA A 278 -5.38 6.25 -12.42
C ALA A 278 -5.63 4.99 -13.25
N LEU A 279 -4.58 4.16 -13.45
CA LEU A 279 -4.68 2.87 -14.14
C LEU A 279 -5.70 1.94 -13.46
N THR A 280 -5.56 1.73 -12.15
CA THR A 280 -6.50 0.91 -11.36
C THR A 280 -7.94 1.43 -11.48
N THR A 281 -8.13 2.75 -11.42
CA THR A 281 -9.46 3.37 -11.48
C THR A 281 -10.10 3.22 -12.87
N SER A 282 -9.34 3.51 -13.94
CA SER A 282 -9.82 3.33 -15.32
C SER A 282 -10.14 1.87 -15.60
N ALA A 283 -9.24 0.94 -15.24
CA ALA A 283 -9.42 -0.48 -15.49
C ALA A 283 -10.68 -1.03 -14.80
N ARG A 284 -10.94 -0.70 -13.53
CA ARG A 284 -12.19 -1.08 -12.84
C ARG A 284 -13.43 -0.47 -13.48
N THR A 285 -13.35 0.79 -13.90
CA THR A 285 -14.49 1.46 -14.56
C THR A 285 -14.85 0.75 -15.86
N TYR A 286 -13.84 0.37 -16.65
CA TYR A 286 -14.06 -0.42 -17.86
C TYR A 286 -14.54 -1.84 -17.51
N GLU A 287 -14.01 -2.48 -16.46
CA GLU A 287 -14.47 -3.80 -16.03
C GLU A 287 -15.98 -3.80 -15.74
N GLU A 288 -16.45 -2.83 -14.94
CA GLU A 288 -17.87 -2.63 -14.62
C GLU A 288 -18.73 -2.35 -15.87
N GLU A 289 -18.24 -1.49 -16.76
CA GLU A 289 -18.94 -1.14 -18.00
C GLU A 289 -19.09 -2.36 -18.93
N PHE A 290 -17.99 -3.07 -19.17
CA PHE A 290 -17.96 -4.22 -20.07
C PHE A 290 -18.72 -5.42 -19.50
N SER A 291 -18.71 -5.61 -18.18
CA SER A 291 -19.52 -6.65 -17.51
C SER A 291 -21.02 -6.43 -17.73
N ALA A 292 -21.46 -5.16 -17.86
CA ALA A 292 -22.85 -4.84 -18.15
C ALA A 292 -23.25 -5.07 -19.61
N TYR A 293 -22.31 -5.23 -20.54
CA TYR A 293 -22.62 -5.38 -21.96
C TYR A 293 -23.20 -6.77 -22.30
N ASP A 294 -24.35 -6.74 -22.97
CA ASP A 294 -24.99 -7.87 -23.64
C ASP A 294 -24.57 -7.87 -25.11
N VAL A 295 -23.57 -8.69 -25.43
CA VAL A 295 -22.95 -8.78 -26.75
C VAL A 295 -23.45 -10.02 -27.50
N PRO A 296 -23.33 -10.09 -28.83
CA PRO A 296 -23.67 -11.31 -29.56
C PRO A 296 -22.85 -12.51 -29.07
N ASP A 297 -23.43 -13.72 -29.04
CA ASP A 297 -22.79 -14.96 -28.57
C ASP A 297 -21.37 -15.20 -29.13
N SER A 298 -21.07 -14.73 -30.35
CA SER A 298 -19.75 -14.86 -30.97
C SER A 298 -18.65 -14.01 -30.31
N TYR A 299 -19.04 -13.03 -29.49
CA TYR A 299 -18.16 -12.07 -28.83
C TYR A 299 -18.11 -12.26 -27.30
N GLU A 300 -18.98 -13.09 -26.71
CA GLU A 300 -19.00 -13.35 -25.26
C GLU A 300 -17.62 -13.80 -24.74
N GLY A 301 -16.99 -14.78 -25.39
CA GLY A 301 -15.64 -15.21 -24.97
C GLY A 301 -14.56 -14.12 -25.08
N LEU A 302 -14.69 -13.20 -26.06
CA LEU A 302 -13.76 -12.06 -26.19
C LEU A 302 -14.03 -10.98 -25.15
N LYS A 303 -15.30 -10.82 -24.73
CA LYS A 303 -15.68 -9.94 -23.62
C LYS A 303 -15.09 -10.44 -22.32
N ASP A 304 -15.21 -11.74 -22.04
CA ASP A 304 -14.66 -12.38 -20.84
C ASP A 304 -13.13 -12.26 -20.80
N GLU A 305 -12.45 -12.53 -21.93
CA GLU A 305 -11.00 -12.33 -22.05
C GLU A 305 -10.57 -10.86 -21.86
N PHE A 306 -11.38 -9.90 -22.33
CA PHE A 306 -11.11 -8.47 -22.16
C PHE A 306 -11.26 -8.04 -20.70
N ILE A 307 -12.32 -8.50 -20.02
CA ILE A 307 -12.54 -8.25 -18.59
C ILE A 307 -11.37 -8.84 -17.77
N ALA A 308 -10.93 -10.06 -18.09
CA ALA A 308 -9.76 -10.66 -17.45
C ALA A 308 -8.47 -9.86 -17.69
N ALA A 309 -8.28 -9.29 -18.89
CA ALA A 309 -7.14 -8.42 -19.16
C ALA A 309 -7.19 -7.12 -18.32
N LEU A 310 -8.38 -6.53 -18.13
CA LEU A 310 -8.56 -5.36 -17.26
C LEU A 310 -8.24 -5.69 -15.80
N ASP A 311 -8.60 -6.87 -15.32
CA ASP A 311 -8.23 -7.36 -13.98
C ASP A 311 -6.70 -7.38 -13.77
N CYS A 312 -5.93 -7.83 -14.76
CA CYS A 312 -4.47 -7.74 -14.70
C CYS A 312 -3.99 -6.28 -14.57
N TYR A 313 -4.63 -5.32 -15.24
CA TYR A 313 -4.29 -3.90 -15.09
C TYR A 313 -4.69 -3.30 -13.73
N VAL A 314 -5.79 -3.77 -13.12
CA VAL A 314 -6.15 -3.43 -11.74
C VAL A 314 -5.07 -3.90 -10.77
N ASP A 315 -4.61 -5.14 -10.93
CA ASP A 315 -3.59 -5.77 -10.10
C ASP A 315 -2.22 -5.12 -10.30
N ALA A 316 -1.85 -4.83 -11.54
CA ALA A 316 -0.66 -4.06 -11.90
C ALA A 316 -0.63 -2.68 -11.24
N GLY A 317 -1.70 -1.90 -11.41
CA GLY A 317 -1.80 -0.56 -10.84
C GLY A 317 -1.74 -0.58 -9.31
N SER A 318 -2.33 -1.60 -8.67
CA SER A 318 -2.29 -1.74 -7.21
C SER A 318 -0.89 -2.09 -6.71
N ALA A 319 -0.22 -3.08 -7.32
CA ALA A 319 1.13 -3.47 -6.95
C ALA A 319 2.14 -2.35 -7.18
N ILE A 320 2.06 -1.64 -8.31
CA ILE A 320 2.94 -0.51 -8.63
C ILE A 320 2.66 0.67 -7.70
N TRP A 321 1.39 0.97 -7.39
CA TRP A 321 1.08 2.01 -6.41
C TRP A 321 1.72 1.70 -5.06
N TYR A 322 1.62 0.44 -4.60
CA TYR A 322 2.24 0.01 -3.34
C TYR A 322 3.75 0.17 -3.41
N GLY A 323 4.40 -0.36 -4.45
CA GLY A 323 5.85 -0.27 -4.61
C GLY A 323 6.35 1.18 -4.73
N ALA A 324 5.67 2.01 -5.52
CA ALA A 324 5.99 3.42 -5.71
C ALA A 324 5.75 4.26 -4.45
N THR A 325 4.70 3.93 -3.69
CA THR A 325 4.39 4.60 -2.42
C THR A 325 5.38 4.16 -1.38
N PHE A 326 5.45 2.87 -1.04
CA PHE A 326 6.19 2.29 0.09
C PHE A 326 7.65 1.95 -0.19
N THR A 327 8.18 2.36 -1.35
CA THR A 327 9.55 2.07 -1.78
C THR A 327 9.86 0.56 -1.87
N ASP A 328 8.87 -0.27 -2.22
CA ASP A 328 9.00 -1.72 -2.36
C ASP A 328 9.26 -2.13 -3.81
N GLY A 329 10.51 -2.48 -4.12
CA GLY A 329 10.91 -2.91 -5.46
C GLY A 329 10.30 -4.25 -5.89
N ALA A 330 10.03 -5.17 -4.96
CA ALA A 330 9.40 -6.46 -5.28
C ALA A 330 7.93 -6.27 -5.70
N ALA A 331 7.24 -5.30 -5.09
CA ALA A 331 5.90 -4.91 -5.52
C ALA A 331 5.90 -4.27 -6.92
N ILE A 332 6.93 -3.48 -7.28
CA ILE A 332 7.10 -2.97 -8.65
C ILE A 332 7.35 -4.12 -9.64
N GLU A 333 8.16 -5.11 -9.27
CA GLU A 333 8.40 -6.30 -10.09
C GLU A 333 7.11 -7.08 -10.35
N LEU A 334 6.34 -7.37 -9.30
CA LEU A 334 5.04 -8.03 -9.41
C LEU A 334 4.07 -7.23 -10.29
N GLY A 335 4.05 -5.91 -10.13
CA GLY A 335 3.23 -5.04 -10.97
C GLY A 335 3.61 -5.08 -12.45
N ASN A 336 4.91 -5.17 -12.76
CA ASN A 336 5.40 -5.36 -14.12
C ASN A 336 4.99 -6.73 -14.71
N GLU A 337 4.97 -7.79 -13.90
CA GLU A 337 4.46 -9.10 -14.33
C GLU A 337 3.00 -9.00 -14.77
N TYR A 338 2.15 -8.34 -13.97
CA TYR A 338 0.75 -8.12 -14.31
C TYR A 338 0.55 -7.21 -15.53
N LEU A 339 1.40 -6.19 -15.74
CA LEU A 339 1.34 -5.37 -16.96
C LEU A 339 1.60 -6.19 -18.23
N VAL A 340 2.57 -7.13 -18.17
CA VAL A 340 2.88 -8.03 -19.28
C VAL A 340 1.73 -9.00 -19.53
N GLU A 341 1.20 -9.63 -18.48
CA GLU A 341 0.06 -10.55 -18.59
C GLU A 341 -1.18 -9.86 -19.18
N GLY A 342 -1.51 -8.67 -18.66
CA GLY A 342 -2.60 -7.85 -19.16
C GLY A 342 -2.41 -7.44 -20.62
N GLN A 343 -1.20 -7.06 -21.02
CA GLN A 343 -0.89 -6.71 -22.41
C GLN A 343 -1.04 -7.91 -23.36
N ASP A 344 -0.58 -9.09 -22.95
CA ASP A 344 -0.69 -10.31 -23.75
C ASP A 344 -2.15 -10.72 -23.93
N ALA A 345 -2.95 -10.71 -22.85
CA ALA A 345 -4.37 -10.99 -22.90
C ALA A 345 -5.12 -9.97 -23.79
N LEU A 346 -4.84 -8.67 -23.61
CA LEU A 346 -5.39 -7.58 -24.40
C LEU A 346 -5.08 -7.73 -25.89
N ASN A 347 -3.84 -8.06 -26.24
CA ASN A 347 -3.43 -8.30 -27.62
C ASN A 347 -4.10 -9.54 -28.24
N GLY A 348 -4.41 -10.54 -27.42
CA GLY A 348 -5.25 -11.68 -27.79
C GLY A 348 -6.65 -11.22 -28.24
N VAL A 349 -7.32 -10.42 -27.41
CA VAL A 349 -8.64 -9.85 -27.71
C VAL A 349 -8.62 -8.99 -28.97
N LEU A 350 -7.67 -8.06 -29.08
CA LEU A 350 -7.51 -7.21 -30.27
C LEU A 350 -7.31 -8.06 -31.53
N GLY A 351 -6.53 -9.13 -31.45
CA GLY A 351 -6.34 -10.10 -32.53
C GLY A 351 -7.65 -10.80 -32.92
N GLY A 352 -8.43 -11.28 -31.94
CA GLY A 352 -9.75 -11.88 -32.15
C GLY A 352 -10.75 -10.92 -32.81
N LEU A 353 -10.64 -9.63 -32.49
CA LEU A 353 -11.41 -8.55 -33.12
C LEU A 353 -10.83 -8.10 -34.47
N ASN A 354 -9.72 -8.65 -34.98
CA ASN A 354 -9.03 -8.14 -36.18
C ASN A 354 -8.66 -6.65 -36.06
N LEU A 355 -8.34 -6.19 -34.85
CA LEU A 355 -7.84 -4.86 -34.54
C LEU A 355 -6.31 -4.85 -34.49
N ARG A 356 -5.74 -3.65 -34.51
CA ARG A 356 -4.29 -3.48 -34.39
C ARG A 356 -3.85 -3.73 -32.94
N GLN A 357 -2.87 -4.60 -32.76
CA GLN A 357 -2.24 -4.90 -31.47
C GLN A 357 -1.34 -3.76 -30.98
N VAL A 358 -1.13 -3.71 -29.67
CA VAL A 358 -0.22 -2.79 -28.99
C VAL A 358 1.17 -3.43 -28.92
N GLU A 359 2.10 -2.94 -29.73
CA GLU A 359 3.49 -3.46 -29.83
C GLU A 359 4.47 -2.81 -28.84
N ASP A 360 3.99 -2.05 -27.85
CA ASP A 360 4.86 -1.17 -27.08
C ASP A 360 5.62 -1.87 -25.95
N SER A 361 6.95 -1.76 -25.96
CA SER A 361 7.84 -2.24 -24.91
C SER A 361 7.91 -1.30 -23.70
N THR A 362 7.24 -0.14 -23.75
CA THR A 362 7.20 0.85 -22.66
C THR A 362 6.06 0.62 -21.66
N LEU A 363 5.34 -0.50 -21.76
CA LEU A 363 4.25 -0.80 -20.83
C LEU A 363 4.74 -1.43 -19.52
N THR A 364 6.06 -1.46 -19.27
CA THR A 364 6.65 -1.86 -17.99
C THR A 364 7.56 -0.75 -17.46
N LEU A 365 7.70 -0.68 -16.13
CA LEU A 365 8.63 0.23 -15.47
C LEU A 365 10.06 -0.30 -15.65
N GLN A 366 10.98 0.59 -16.05
CA GLN A 366 12.35 0.23 -16.42
C GLN A 366 13.28 0.01 -15.21
N SER A 367 12.93 0.55 -14.04
CA SER A 367 13.68 0.38 -12.80
C SER A 367 12.76 -0.13 -11.70
N THR A 368 13.22 -1.15 -10.98
CA THR A 368 12.57 -1.68 -9.77
C THR A 368 13.22 -1.12 -8.50
N ASP A 369 14.44 -0.58 -8.64
CA ASP A 369 15.08 0.26 -7.63
C ASP A 369 14.51 1.69 -7.75
N LEU A 370 13.89 2.18 -6.68
CA LEU A 370 13.25 3.50 -6.69
C LEU A 370 14.24 4.65 -6.74
N TYR A 371 15.44 4.47 -6.18
CA TYR A 371 16.46 5.49 -6.19
C TYR A 371 17.81 4.86 -6.53
N PRO A 372 18.01 4.41 -7.79
CA PRO A 372 19.24 3.72 -8.19
C PRO A 372 20.47 4.64 -8.12
N ASP A 373 20.24 5.95 -8.14
CA ASP A 373 21.26 6.99 -7.96
C ASP A 373 21.32 7.52 -6.50
N ALA A 374 20.61 6.88 -5.55
CA ALA A 374 20.73 7.23 -4.15
C ALA A 374 22.17 7.02 -3.68
N LEU A 375 22.66 7.99 -2.92
CA LEU A 375 23.98 7.97 -2.34
C LEU A 375 23.97 7.14 -1.05
N ASP A 376 25.07 6.46 -0.76
CA ASP A 376 25.20 5.71 0.49
C ASP A 376 25.23 6.65 1.71
N LEU A 377 24.87 6.14 2.88
CA LEU A 377 25.05 6.88 4.14
C LEU A 377 26.52 7.29 4.30
N GLY A 378 26.76 8.59 4.52
CA GLY A 378 28.11 9.15 4.62
C GLY A 378 28.73 9.59 3.29
N GLU A 379 28.13 9.22 2.15
CA GLU A 379 28.57 9.66 0.83
C GLU A 379 28.23 11.14 0.58
N PRO A 380 29.21 11.99 0.22
CA PRO A 380 28.99 13.41 0.00
C PRO A 380 28.43 13.77 -1.38
N TYR A 381 27.26 14.42 -1.40
CA TYR A 381 26.79 15.18 -2.57
C TYR A 381 27.57 16.49 -2.67
N ARG A 382 28.26 16.69 -3.80
CA ARG A 382 29.12 17.86 -4.04
C ARG A 382 28.57 18.72 -5.16
N PHE A 383 28.45 20.01 -4.92
CA PHE A 383 27.92 20.96 -5.90
C PHE A 383 28.64 22.31 -5.80
N VAL A 384 28.44 23.15 -6.81
CA VAL A 384 28.79 24.57 -6.76
C VAL A 384 27.51 25.35 -6.51
N ASP A 385 27.53 26.34 -5.62
CA ASP A 385 26.37 27.17 -5.33
C ASP A 385 25.82 27.88 -6.57
N SER A 386 24.58 28.38 -6.50
CA SER A 386 23.90 28.99 -7.66
C SER A 386 24.56 30.27 -8.19
N ARG A 387 25.55 30.81 -7.46
CA ARG A 387 26.37 31.94 -7.90
C ARG A 387 27.68 31.50 -8.56
N GLU A 388 27.95 30.20 -8.59
CA GLU A 388 29.17 29.59 -9.10
C GLU A 388 30.45 30.01 -8.36
N VAL A 389 30.32 30.41 -7.09
CA VAL A 389 31.42 30.98 -6.28
C VAL A 389 31.92 30.01 -5.21
N ASN A 390 31.03 29.21 -4.63
CA ASN A 390 31.34 28.31 -3.52
C ASN A 390 31.12 26.85 -3.90
N LYS A 391 32.10 25.99 -3.63
CA LYS A 391 31.97 24.54 -3.75
C LYS A 391 31.62 23.95 -2.40
N ILE A 392 30.49 23.26 -2.33
CA ILE A 392 29.88 22.74 -1.09
C ILE A 392 29.75 21.23 -1.16
N SER A 393 29.83 20.60 0.00
CA SER A 393 29.53 19.18 0.19
C SER A 393 28.48 19.03 1.28
N VAL A 394 27.45 18.23 1.04
CA VAL A 394 26.42 17.86 2.02
C VAL A 394 26.38 16.34 2.15
N ARG A 395 26.20 15.82 3.36
CA ARG A 395 25.92 14.40 3.61
C ARG A 395 25.21 14.15 4.94
N PRO A 396 24.33 13.15 5.02
CA PRO A 396 24.04 12.48 6.26
C PRO A 396 25.25 11.62 6.67
N ARG A 397 25.57 11.61 7.97
CA ARG A 397 26.75 10.92 8.53
C ARG A 397 26.40 9.65 9.28
N SER A 398 25.28 9.67 9.99
CA SER A 398 24.82 8.61 10.87
C SER A 398 23.38 8.90 11.29
N TYR A 399 22.69 7.90 11.81
CA TYR A 399 21.39 8.08 12.46
C TYR A 399 21.32 7.35 13.81
N THR A 400 20.36 7.71 14.64
CA THR A 400 19.95 6.97 15.84
C THR A 400 18.47 7.22 16.10
N SER A 401 17.74 6.28 16.70
CA SER A 401 16.32 6.45 17.03
C SER A 401 16.06 6.25 18.52
N TRP A 402 15.23 7.09 19.14
CA TRP A 402 14.86 7.02 20.57
C TRP A 402 13.36 7.28 20.80
N GLY A 403 12.74 6.53 21.70
CA GLY A 403 11.35 6.77 22.14
C GLY A 403 11.14 8.02 23.01
N SER A 404 12.21 8.59 23.57
CA SER A 404 12.18 9.90 24.23
C SER A 404 13.54 10.60 24.21
N TYR A 405 13.54 11.92 24.36
CA TYR A 405 14.75 12.72 24.52
C TYR A 405 14.55 13.86 25.52
N THR A 406 15.64 14.51 25.93
CA THR A 406 15.58 15.63 26.89
C THR A 406 16.09 16.92 26.25
N LEU A 407 15.30 17.99 26.33
CA LEU A 407 15.68 19.33 25.87
C LEU A 407 16.30 20.16 26.98
N GLY A 408 17.38 20.88 26.63
CA GLY A 408 18.05 21.80 27.53
C GLY A 408 19.11 21.16 28.43
N THR A 409 19.64 21.96 29.37
CA THR A 409 20.68 21.56 30.31
C THR A 409 20.34 22.03 31.72
N GLY A 410 20.56 21.18 32.73
CA GLY A 410 20.35 21.56 34.13
C GLY A 410 18.94 21.27 34.64
N GLU A 411 18.45 22.10 35.57
CA GLU A 411 17.17 21.90 36.27
C GLU A 411 15.95 22.22 35.38
N ASP A 412 16.11 22.98 34.29
CA ASP A 412 15.05 23.32 33.34
C ASP A 412 14.88 22.30 32.19
N ALA A 413 15.48 21.12 32.34
CA ALA A 413 15.48 20.09 31.32
C ALA A 413 14.09 19.43 31.18
N VAL A 414 13.54 19.41 29.97
CA VAL A 414 12.20 18.84 29.69
C VAL A 414 12.36 17.53 28.93
N GLU A 415 11.80 16.44 29.47
CA GLU A 415 11.68 15.18 28.74
C GLU A 415 10.54 15.29 27.72
N VAL A 416 10.85 14.99 26.46
CA VAL A 416 9.90 14.90 25.35
C VAL A 416 9.81 13.42 24.97
N ARG A 417 8.62 12.85 25.12
CA ARG A 417 8.32 11.47 24.74
C ARG A 417 7.66 11.45 23.37
N ALA A 418 7.97 10.42 22.59
CA ALA A 418 7.26 10.20 21.35
C ALA A 418 5.81 9.81 21.64
N PRO A 419 4.86 10.19 20.77
CA PRO A 419 3.50 9.68 20.84
C PRO A 419 3.44 8.15 20.76
N TYR A 420 2.32 7.56 21.17
CA TYR A 420 2.13 6.11 21.10
C TYR A 420 2.33 5.59 19.66
N GLY A 421 3.11 4.52 19.50
CA GLY A 421 3.44 3.91 18.21
C GLY A 421 4.43 4.71 17.35
N ARG A 422 5.06 5.75 17.91
CA ARG A 422 6.05 6.59 17.25
C ARG A 422 7.36 6.58 18.02
N GLU A 423 8.44 6.91 17.33
CA GLU A 423 9.73 7.25 17.93
C GLU A 423 10.39 8.43 17.21
N TYR A 424 11.45 8.98 17.81
CA TYR A 424 12.21 10.07 17.19
C TYR A 424 13.45 9.53 16.48
N LEU A 425 13.56 9.80 15.17
CA LEU A 425 14.75 9.52 14.38
C LEU A 425 15.63 10.77 14.29
N PHE A 426 16.90 10.63 14.68
CA PHE A 426 17.92 11.68 14.65
C PHE A 426 18.93 11.38 13.55
N VAL A 427 18.97 12.20 12.50
CA VAL A 427 19.92 12.05 11.38
C VAL A 427 20.97 13.14 11.45
N LEU A 428 22.24 12.78 11.67
CA LEU A 428 23.35 13.71 11.72
C LEU A 428 23.68 14.19 10.30
N VAL A 429 23.53 15.49 10.03
CA VAL A 429 23.87 16.09 8.74
C VAL A 429 25.12 16.94 8.88
N GLU A 430 26.03 16.81 7.92
CA GLU A 430 27.24 17.61 7.80
C GLU A 430 27.25 18.39 6.48
N VAL A 431 27.53 19.69 6.57
CA VAL A 431 27.69 20.58 5.41
C VAL A 431 29.08 21.20 5.47
N ASN A 432 29.89 20.97 4.45
CA ASN A 432 31.27 21.46 4.37
C ASN A 432 31.42 22.49 3.25
N HIS A 433 32.14 23.57 3.53
CA HIS A 433 32.64 24.49 2.51
C HIS A 433 34.00 24.00 2.00
N ILE A 434 34.01 23.40 0.81
CA ILE A 434 35.18 22.70 0.26
C ILE A 434 35.95 23.50 -0.80
N GLY A 435 35.49 24.68 -1.20
CA GLY A 435 36.21 25.51 -2.16
C GLY A 435 35.57 26.87 -2.43
N TYR A 436 36.39 27.88 -2.75
CA TYR A 436 35.96 29.24 -3.10
C TYR A 436 36.68 29.71 -4.36
N TYR A 437 35.92 30.07 -5.39
CA TYR A 437 36.44 30.46 -6.71
C TYR A 437 36.63 31.98 -6.89
N GLY A 438 36.20 32.80 -5.93
CA GLY A 438 36.28 34.27 -6.05
C GLY A 438 35.02 34.89 -6.64
N GLY A 439 34.94 36.24 -6.68
CA GLY A 439 33.84 36.94 -7.37
C GLY A 439 32.54 37.13 -6.57
N GLY A 440 32.55 36.85 -5.26
CA GLY A 440 31.38 37.02 -4.39
C GLY A 440 31.68 36.73 -2.92
N SER A 441 30.63 36.54 -2.12
CA SER A 441 30.75 36.15 -0.71
C SER A 441 31.44 34.78 -0.59
N SER A 442 32.41 34.68 0.32
CA SER A 442 33.04 33.41 0.70
C SER A 442 32.22 32.59 1.71
N ARG A 443 31.08 33.12 2.14
CA ARG A 443 30.11 32.45 3.02
C ARG A 443 29.01 31.80 2.21
N TYR A 444 28.69 30.57 2.58
CA TYR A 444 27.54 29.83 2.06
C TYR A 444 26.51 29.63 3.18
N ARG A 445 25.22 29.77 2.86
CA ARG A 445 24.15 29.48 3.81
C ARG A 445 23.70 28.05 3.61
N THR A 446 23.77 27.23 4.65
CA THR A 446 23.38 25.81 4.59
C THR A 446 21.87 25.66 4.30
N PRO A 447 21.45 24.53 3.70
CA PRO A 447 20.03 24.25 3.49
C PRO A 447 19.23 24.35 4.77
N LYS A 448 17.96 24.76 4.67
CA LYS A 448 17.05 24.80 5.80
C LYS A 448 16.69 23.38 6.24
N PRO A 449 16.36 23.16 7.53
CA PRO A 449 15.79 21.88 7.94
C PRO A 449 14.60 21.47 7.06
N THR A 450 13.73 22.42 6.71
CA THR A 450 12.57 22.19 5.82
C THR A 450 12.91 21.85 4.37
N ASP A 451 14.19 21.96 3.97
CA ASP A 451 14.65 21.52 2.66
C ASP A 451 14.96 20.01 2.65
N PHE A 452 14.98 19.37 3.82
CA PHE A 452 15.14 17.93 3.98
C PHE A 452 13.79 17.26 4.23
N THR A 453 13.59 16.12 3.59
CA THR A 453 12.43 15.23 3.78
C THR A 453 12.95 13.83 4.02
N LEU A 454 12.46 13.16 5.05
CA LEU A 454 12.70 11.74 5.25
C LEU A 454 11.57 10.98 4.55
N ILE A 455 11.92 9.92 3.82
CA ILE A 455 10.97 9.01 3.19
C ILE A 455 11.19 7.66 3.89
N THR A 456 10.16 7.14 4.54
CA THR A 456 10.24 5.83 5.22
C THR A 456 8.87 5.17 5.21
N GLY A 457 8.82 3.90 4.80
CA GLY A 457 7.55 3.20 4.58
C GLY A 457 6.58 4.02 3.73
N GLY A 458 7.11 4.69 2.70
CA GLY A 458 6.37 5.52 1.75
C GLY A 458 5.75 6.82 2.23
N ASP A 459 5.81 7.10 3.51
CA ASP A 459 5.36 8.38 4.04
C ASP A 459 6.51 9.40 4.01
N GLU A 460 6.17 10.64 3.67
CA GLU A 460 7.10 11.77 3.76
C GLU A 460 7.01 12.46 5.12
N TYR A 461 8.14 12.52 5.82
CA TYR A 461 8.25 13.15 7.13
C TYR A 461 9.05 14.45 7.03
N THR A 462 8.43 15.53 7.49
CA THR A 462 9.13 16.80 7.68
C THR A 462 9.82 16.84 9.04
N PRO A 463 11.01 17.44 9.16
CA PRO A 463 11.70 17.51 10.44
C PRO A 463 10.90 18.30 11.50
N SER A 464 10.71 17.73 12.70
CA SER A 464 9.98 18.33 13.82
C SER A 464 10.79 19.37 14.62
N GLN A 465 12.12 19.38 14.44
CA GLN A 465 13.09 20.42 14.86
C GLN A 465 12.79 21.09 16.21
N PRO A 466 13.12 20.44 17.34
CA PRO A 466 12.92 21.05 18.64
C PRO A 466 13.84 22.27 18.83
N SER A 467 13.33 23.29 19.53
CA SER A 467 14.08 24.50 19.83
C SER A 467 15.06 24.27 20.99
N GLY A 468 16.25 23.73 20.72
CA GLY A 468 17.32 23.67 21.73
C GLY A 468 18.29 22.51 21.58
N TYR A 469 19.25 22.43 22.51
CA TYR A 469 20.18 21.31 22.62
C TYR A 469 19.44 20.04 23.08
N VAL A 470 19.70 18.92 22.42
CA VAL A 470 19.16 17.61 22.79
C VAL A 470 20.21 16.85 23.57
N ARG A 471 19.93 16.60 24.85
CA ARG A 471 20.86 15.91 25.76
C ARG A 471 21.12 14.48 25.26
N GLY A 472 22.40 14.12 25.12
CA GLY A 472 22.85 12.80 24.69
C GLY A 472 23.02 12.63 23.18
N VAL A 473 22.43 13.51 22.37
CA VAL A 473 22.59 13.52 20.90
C VAL A 473 23.52 14.66 20.48
N GLY A 474 23.21 15.89 20.88
CA GLY A 474 23.97 17.08 20.54
C GLY A 474 23.09 18.23 20.05
N SER A 475 23.67 19.07 19.19
CA SER A 475 22.99 20.22 18.61
C SER A 475 22.05 19.79 17.48
N VAL A 476 20.83 20.34 17.52
CA VAL A 476 19.85 20.22 16.43
C VAL A 476 20.35 20.99 15.21
N TYR A 477 20.10 20.45 14.02
CA TYR A 477 20.51 21.06 12.76
C TYR A 477 19.76 22.38 12.52
N ILE A 478 20.51 23.45 12.29
CA ILE A 478 19.95 24.76 11.93
C ILE A 478 20.62 25.27 10.66
N SER A 479 19.86 26.04 9.88
CA SER A 479 20.41 26.75 8.72
C SER A 479 21.27 27.91 9.19
N ASP A 480 22.56 27.85 8.90
CA ASP A 480 23.52 28.89 9.27
C ASP A 480 24.51 29.17 8.13
N TYR A 481 25.35 30.19 8.30
CA TYR A 481 26.43 30.49 7.38
C TYR A 481 27.68 29.68 7.74
N VAL A 482 28.21 28.98 6.75
CA VAL A 482 29.51 28.31 6.82
C VAL A 482 30.54 29.16 6.10
N ASP A 483 31.62 29.48 6.81
CA ASP A 483 32.77 30.23 6.29
C ASP A 483 33.67 29.33 5.41
N LYS A 484 34.60 29.95 4.68
CA LYS A 484 35.53 29.23 3.79
C LYS A 484 36.34 28.20 4.60
N SER A 485 36.38 26.96 4.12
CA SER A 485 37.11 25.85 4.75
C SER A 485 36.58 25.48 6.13
N ASP A 486 35.34 25.83 6.44
CA ASP A 486 34.63 25.47 7.66
C ASP A 486 33.52 24.44 7.36
N PHE A 487 32.89 23.93 8.41
CA PHE A 487 31.77 23.00 8.33
C PHE A 487 30.69 23.30 9.37
N SER A 488 29.47 22.88 9.08
CA SER A 488 28.36 22.85 10.02
C SER A 488 27.87 21.42 10.19
N THR A 489 27.52 21.06 11.42
CA THR A 489 26.99 19.74 11.75
C THR A 489 25.83 19.87 12.74
N GLY A 490 24.84 19.00 12.61
CA GLY A 490 23.72 18.94 13.54
C GLY A 490 22.71 17.86 13.16
N TYR A 491 21.83 17.53 14.09
CA TYR A 491 20.84 16.48 13.88
C TYR A 491 19.53 17.02 13.32
N LEU A 492 19.08 16.48 12.20
CA LEU A 492 17.67 16.55 11.82
C LEU A 492 16.88 15.60 12.72
N VAL A 493 15.73 16.04 13.21
CA VAL A 493 14.85 15.24 14.09
C VAL A 493 13.54 15.00 13.36
N PHE A 494 13.15 13.75 13.23
CA PHE A 494 11.88 13.30 12.64
C PHE A 494 11.09 12.51 13.67
N GLU A 495 9.76 12.56 13.59
CA GLU A 495 8.87 11.66 14.33
C GLU A 495 8.38 10.59 13.35
N VAL A 496 8.78 9.35 13.56
CA VAL A 496 8.54 8.21 12.65
C VAL A 496 7.78 7.10 13.37
N PRO A 497 7.16 6.14 12.67
CA PRO A 497 6.60 4.94 13.30
C PRO A 497 7.68 4.14 14.06
N GLU A 498 7.32 3.50 15.17
CA GLU A 498 8.23 2.60 15.92
C GLU A 498 8.64 1.35 15.11
N SER A 499 7.88 1.04 14.06
CA SER A 499 8.17 -0.05 13.12
C SER A 499 9.02 0.39 11.92
N PHE A 500 9.74 1.50 11.99
CA PHE A 500 10.53 1.97 10.84
C PHE A 500 11.67 0.99 10.53
N ASP A 501 11.92 0.76 9.23
CA ASP A 501 13.06 -0.02 8.75
C ASP A 501 14.10 0.91 8.10
N PRO A 502 15.35 0.96 8.61
CA PRO A 502 16.43 1.70 7.97
C PRO A 502 16.71 1.29 6.51
N GLU A 503 16.47 0.03 6.13
CA GLU A 503 16.71 -0.46 4.77
C GLU A 503 15.80 0.22 3.72
N ASP A 504 14.60 0.62 4.14
CA ASP A 504 13.61 1.28 3.29
C ASP A 504 13.49 2.77 3.61
N THR A 505 14.54 3.35 4.19
CA THR A 505 14.55 4.75 4.61
C THR A 505 15.54 5.58 3.81
N TYR A 506 15.04 6.69 3.25
CA TYR A 506 15.80 7.63 2.45
C TYR A 506 15.72 9.05 3.02
N LEU A 507 16.81 9.79 2.88
CA LEU A 507 16.85 11.23 3.15
C LEU A 507 16.95 11.98 1.82
N ARG A 508 15.97 12.82 1.50
CA ARG A 508 15.96 13.69 0.32
C ARG A 508 16.26 15.13 0.72
N ALA A 509 17.12 15.82 -0.01
CA ALA A 509 17.38 17.24 0.21
C ALA A 509 17.11 18.08 -1.04
N LYS A 510 16.15 19.02 -0.99
CA LYS A 510 15.82 19.94 -2.08
C LYS A 510 16.70 21.19 -2.03
N ILE A 511 17.84 21.15 -2.72
CA ILE A 511 18.78 22.27 -2.75
C ILE A 511 18.40 23.23 -3.88
N THR A 512 17.81 24.37 -3.52
CA THR A 512 17.24 25.34 -4.48
C THR A 512 18.25 25.76 -5.55
N GLY A 513 17.91 25.52 -6.82
CA GLY A 513 18.71 25.89 -7.99
C GLY A 513 19.92 24.97 -8.24
N ILE A 514 20.05 23.88 -7.50
CA ILE A 514 21.16 22.92 -7.61
C ILE A 514 20.66 21.53 -7.99
N GLY A 515 19.73 20.96 -7.22
CA GLY A 515 19.26 19.59 -7.41
C GLY A 515 18.64 19.00 -6.16
N THR A 516 18.26 17.72 -6.25
CA THR A 516 17.54 16.99 -5.20
C THR A 516 18.24 15.67 -4.88
N PRO A 517 19.44 15.69 -4.27
CA PRO A 517 20.11 14.45 -3.86
C PRO A 517 19.27 13.64 -2.86
N ILE A 518 19.39 12.32 -2.97
CA ILE A 518 18.77 11.32 -2.11
C ILE A 518 19.88 10.44 -1.53
N TRP A 519 19.76 10.10 -0.26
CA TRP A 519 20.64 9.17 0.43
C TRP A 519 19.84 8.00 1.00
N LYS A 520 20.36 6.77 0.86
CA LYS A 520 19.87 5.63 1.62
C LYS A 520 20.42 5.72 3.05
N LEU A 521 19.59 5.43 4.06
CA LEU A 521 20.03 5.46 5.46
C LEU A 521 20.59 4.13 5.96
N SER A 522 20.39 3.02 5.26
CA SER A 522 21.12 1.79 5.57
C SER A 522 22.59 1.86 5.16
N GLU A 523 23.42 1.06 5.84
CA GLU A 523 24.88 1.00 5.65
C GLU A 523 25.32 0.05 4.53
#